data_AF-A0A523WGR2-F1
#
_entry.id   AF-A0A523WGR2-F1
#
_cell.length_a   1.000
_cell.length_b   1.000
_cell.length_c   1.000
_cell.angle_alpha   90.00
_cell.angle_beta   90.00
_cell.angle_gamma   90.00
#
_symmetry.space_group_name_H-M   'P 1'
#
loop_
_entity.id
_entity.type
_entity.pdbx_description
1 polymer ?
#
loop_
_entity_poly.entity_id
_entity_poly.type
_entity_poly.pdbx_seq_one_letter_code
_entity_poly.pdbx_strand_id
1 'polypeptide(L)' 'MFDIIGKRFRFFLISGIVIFIGVISLLTVGLKPGIEFSSGSLLTVDFEQEVKQAEL' A
#
# COMPACT_ATOMS: atom_id res chain seq x y z
N MET A 1 7.55 35.91 -6.06
CA MET A 1 7.08 35.06 -4.95
C MET A 1 6.14 34.02 -5.54
N PHE A 2 6.31 32.72 -5.24
CA PHE A 2 5.41 31.69 -5.73
C PHE A 2 4.03 31.87 -5.10
N ASP A 3 3.01 32.08 -5.93
CA ASP A 3 1.63 32.19 -5.44
C ASP A 3 0.98 30.80 -5.33
N ILE A 4 1.27 30.15 -4.21
CA ILE A 4 0.71 28.85 -3.84
C ILE A 4 -0.75 29.01 -3.39
N ILE A 5 -1.06 30.11 -2.69
CA ILE A 5 -2.38 30.40 -2.15
C ILE A 5 -3.39 30.64 -3.28
N GLY A 6 -3.04 31.46 -4.28
CA GLY A 6 -3.89 31.76 -5.44
C GLY A 6 -4.15 30.55 -6.34
N LYS A 7 -3.27 29.54 -6.31
CA LYS A 7 -3.41 28.29 -7.08
C LYS A 7 -3.79 27.07 -6.24
N ARG A 8 -4.22 27.26 -4.98
CA ARG A 8 -4.56 26.18 -4.03
C ARG A 8 -5.46 25.10 -4.63
N PHE A 9 -6.44 25.47 -5.46
CA PHE A 9 -7.34 24.53 -6.11
C PHE A 9 -6.64 23.55 -7.07
N ARG A 10 -5.55 23.96 -7.72
CA ARG A 10 -4.76 23.06 -8.58
C ARG A 10 -4.05 21.99 -7.75
N PHE A 11 -3.53 22.38 -6.59
CA PHE A 11 -2.91 21.43 -5.65
C PHE A 11 -3.95 20.48 -5.07
N PHE A 12 -5.12 20.98 -4.66
CA PHE A 12 -6.23 20.12 -4.22
C PHE A 12 -6.70 19.16 -5.31
N LEU A 13 -6.75 19.60 -6.56
CA LEU A 13 -7.13 18.73 -7.68
C LEU A 13 -6.11 17.60 -7.88
N ILE A 14 -4.81 17.92 -7.87
CA ILE A 14 -3.74 16.91 -7.99
C ILE A 14 -3.80 15.92 -6.81
N SER A 15 -3.91 16.41 -5.57
CA SER A 15 -4.07 15.55 -4.39
C SER A 15 -5.32 14.69 -4.48
N GLY A 16 -6.43 15.25 -4.95
CA GLY A 16 -7.67 14.51 -5.18
C GLY A 16 -7.50 13.38 -6.19
N ILE A 17 -6.81 13.63 -7.31
CA ILE A 17 -6.50 12.61 -8.31
C ILE A 17 -5.64 11.49 -7.72
N VAL A 18 -4.60 11.83 -6.95
CA VAL A 18 -3.73 10.83 -6.31
C VAL A 18 -4.52 9.95 -5.33
N ILE A 19 -5.36 10.56 -4.49
CA ILE A 19 -6.24 9.83 -3.57
C ILE A 19 -7.21 8.94 -4.36
N PHE A 20 -7.82 9.46 -5.42
CA PHE A 20 -8.78 8.73 -6.24
C PHE A 20 -8.16 7.50 -6.90
N ILE A 21 -6.95 7.62 -7.45
CA ILE A 21 -6.18 6.48 -7.99
C ILE A 21 -5.91 5.46 -6.89
N GLY A 22 -5.52 5.91 -5.68
CA GLY A 22 -5.33 5.03 -4.52
C GLY A 22 -6.59 4.25 -4.16
N VAL A 23 -7.74 4.91 -4.11
CA VAL A 23 -9.04 4.27 -3.84
C VAL A 23 -9.39 3.25 -4.92
N ILE A 24 -9.24 3.60 -6.20
CA ILE A 24 -9.50 2.65 -7.30
C ILE A 24 -8.59 1.42 -7.16
N SER A 25 -7.30 1.62 -6.89
CA SER A 25 -6.34 0.54 -6.70
C SER A 25 -6.75 -0.39 -5.55
N LEU A 26 -7.17 0.17 -4.42
CA LEU A 26 -7.66 -0.62 -3.29
C LEU A 26 -8.93 -1.43 -3.64
N LEU A 27 -9.80 -0.89 -4.49
CA LEU A 27 -11.03 -1.58 -4.90
C LEU A 27 -10.79 -2.67 -5.95
N THR A 28 -9.79 -2.51 -6.83
CA THR A 28 -9.53 -3.46 -7.93
C THR A 28 -8.48 -4.51 -7.59
N VAL A 29 -7.35 -4.09 -7.01
CA VAL A 29 -6.26 -5.00 -6.59
C VAL A 29 -6.59 -5.63 -5.24
N GLY A 30 -7.40 -4.96 -4.42
CA GLY A 30 -7.77 -5.41 -3.10
C GLY A 30 -6.65 -5.19 -2.07
N LEU A 31 -7.00 -5.38 -0.81
CA LEU A 31 -6.03 -5.54 0.27
C LEU A 31 -5.79 -7.04 0.48
N LYS A 32 -4.57 -7.43 0.83
CA LYS A 32 -4.28 -8.79 1.30
C LYS A 32 -4.66 -8.87 2.78
N PRO A 33 -5.79 -9.51 3.15
CA PRO A 33 -6.19 -9.64 4.55
C PRO A 33 -5.16 -10.48 5.32
N GLY A 34 -4.88 -10.08 6.56
CA GLY A 34 -4.10 -10.90 7.49
C GLY A 34 -4.84 -12.19 7.87
N ILE A 35 -4.14 -13.11 8.54
CA ILE A 35 -4.75 -14.38 9.00
C ILE A 35 -5.92 -14.15 9.95
N GLU A 36 -5.94 -13.01 10.64
CA GLU A 36 -7.01 -12.55 11.53
C GLU A 36 -8.33 -12.36 10.78
N PHE A 37 -8.27 -12.11 9.48
CA PHE A 37 -9.42 -11.84 8.62
C PHE A 37 -9.65 -12.90 7.53
N SER A 38 -8.65 -13.73 7.24
CA SER A 38 -8.71 -14.69 6.12
C SER A 38 -8.89 -16.16 6.53
N SER A 39 -8.80 -16.49 7.83
CA SER A 39 -8.64 -17.88 8.31
C SER A 39 -7.38 -18.56 7.73
N GLY A 40 -6.60 -19.23 8.57
CA GLY A 40 -5.35 -19.85 8.13
C GLY A 40 -4.33 -19.98 9.26
N SER A 41 -3.11 -20.34 8.91
CA SER A 41 -1.98 -20.47 9.85
C SER A 41 -0.79 -19.69 9.29
N LEU A 42 -0.17 -18.86 10.14
CA LEU A 42 1.14 -18.25 9.89
C LEU A 42 2.16 -18.96 10.76
N LEU A 43 3.24 -19.43 10.14
CA LEU A 43 4.40 -19.99 10.83
C LEU A 43 5.61 -19.13 10.51
N THR A 44 6.24 -18.57 11.54
CA THR A 44 7.51 -17.87 11.42
C THR A 44 8.63 -18.86 11.74
N VAL A 45 9.57 -19.03 10.81
CA VAL A 45 10.73 -19.90 10.96
C VAL A 45 11.98 -19.04 10.97
N ASP A 46 12.89 -19.32 11.90
CA ASP A 46 14.18 -18.65 12.04
C ASP A 46 15.30 -19.65 11.73
N PHE A 47 16.34 -19.19 11.03
CA PHE A 47 17.46 -20.02 10.60
C PHE A 47 18.77 -19.40 11.06
N GLU A 48 19.64 -20.21 11.65
CA GLU A 48 20.96 -19.78 12.12
C GLU A 48 21.93 -19.48 10.96
N GLN A 49 21.68 -20.07 9.80
CA GLN A 49 22.48 -19.92 8.58
C GLN A 49 21.66 -19.19 7.50
N GLU A 50 22.36 -18.48 6.59
CA GLU A 50 21.71 -17.77 5.49
C GLU A 50 21.10 -18.78 4.50
N VAL A 51 19.77 -18.94 4.55
CA VAL A 51 19.01 -19.82 3.64
C VAL A 51 18.30 -18.97 2.60
N LYS A 52 18.40 -19.36 1.33
CA LYS A 52 17.66 -18.70 0.25
C LYS A 52 16.20 -19.15 0.24
N GLN A 53 15.28 -18.25 -0.10
CA GLN A 53 13.84 -18.58 -0.18
C GLN A 53 13.52 -19.76 -1.12
N ALA A 54 14.35 -20.02 -2.13
CA ALA A 54 14.18 -21.15 -3.04
C ALA A 54 14.57 -22.51 -2.44
N GLU A 55 15.21 -22.52 -1.27
CA GLU A 55 15.69 -23.71 -0.55
C GLU A 55 14.82 -24.04 0.67
N LEU A 56 13.75 -23.26 0.89
CA LEU A 56 12.65 -23.52 1.84
C LEU A 56 11.60 -24.45 1.21
#